data_AF-A0A916QF32-F1
#
_entry.id   AF-A0A916QF32-F1
#
_cell.length_a   1.000
_cell.length_b   1.000
_cell.length_c   1.000
_cell.angle_alpha   90.00
_cell.angle_beta   90.00
_cell.angle_gamma   90.00
#
_symmetry.space_group_name_H-M   'P 1'
#
loop_
_entity.id
_entity.type
_entity.pdbx_description
1 polymer ?
#
loop_
_entity_poly.entity_id
_entity_poly.type
_entity_poly.pdbx_seq_one_letter_code
_entity_poly.pdbx_strand_id
1 'polypeptide(L)'
;MDETFNLVTQPWIQVLNREYQTQKVSLKELFENSSEYLQLAGEMKAQDVAVLRFLLSLLLTVYSRYDASGEAYDWLELDNQMRVQDVDQDEYDENNLLNTWKNLKKQNGFSPILFDYLSKYENKFDLLSQEEPFWQVSETIYDSLVPAKNSVASGKGTVGIRQINRRISESAHTPDVFSPKAGEYKDDISLDELARWIITYQNYAGTSDKTKVNAKGKFSIEPGWLYRLNTVFAEGKNLFETLLLNLSLLTPNSEDEYRVQHPFWEYDNIKEYIVKRMKAVQPDNLAELYTLWARVLHIKWQDGKPVIFTAGLTKVENIEAFIEPMTTWKIAGTKKKPEIRPAMRWIKADPKAMWRNFGSYVKVNSDGAEYEPGIVTWLRKLKAHGVLPLDYMVHLTAAGLISDGNATSQSPAAEFYDNMEIRAGVIFDEDPEAASYWPGRIEDVVEFTQKAGSIYWGFARRIAELRGIDTSSEFASHWAGTLYERLNEPFEAWLSGLTNDEERDPEIKKWKDELKQIVLQAGDDLMATATPSDIKGKAGDDQIQNIFTVQRSFRIGLNKLYKTN
;
A
#
# COMPACT_ATOMS: atom_id res chain seq x y z
N MET A 1 39.05 -10.87 8.85
CA MET A 1 38.14 -10.08 8.00
C MET A 1 36.89 -9.91 8.81
N ASP A 2 36.47 -8.69 9.07
CA ASP A 2 35.14 -8.46 9.61
C ASP A 2 34.11 -9.04 8.62
N GLU A 3 33.10 -9.71 9.15
CA GLU A 3 32.02 -10.28 8.35
C GLU A 3 31.20 -9.14 7.74
N THR A 4 30.96 -9.17 6.43
CA THR A 4 30.23 -8.12 5.68
C THR A 4 29.01 -8.72 4.98
N PHE A 5 27.93 -7.94 4.92
CA PHE A 5 26.75 -8.26 4.13
C PHE A 5 26.23 -7.01 3.43
N ASN A 6 26.83 -6.68 2.28
CA ASN A 6 26.53 -5.47 1.53
C ASN A 6 25.35 -5.65 0.57
N LEU A 7 24.28 -4.89 0.77
CA LEU A 7 23.03 -4.97 0.02
C LEU A 7 23.17 -4.54 -1.45
N VAL A 8 24.23 -3.78 -1.79
CA VAL A 8 24.52 -3.35 -3.16
C VAL A 8 24.99 -4.53 -4.02
N THR A 9 25.81 -5.41 -3.45
CA THR A 9 26.56 -6.44 -4.18
C THR A 9 26.15 -7.87 -3.83
N GLN A 10 25.56 -8.10 -2.65
CA GLN A 10 25.14 -9.43 -2.22
C GLN A 10 23.64 -9.65 -2.43
N PRO A 11 23.20 -10.86 -2.83
CA PRO A 11 21.79 -11.12 -3.09
C PRO A 11 20.90 -11.09 -1.85
N TRP A 12 19.85 -10.26 -1.86
CA TRP A 12 18.90 -10.19 -0.75
C TRP A 12 17.47 -9.82 -1.14
N ILE A 13 17.22 -9.34 -2.35
CA ILE A 13 15.88 -8.97 -2.80
C ILE A 13 15.28 -10.19 -3.48
N GLN A 14 14.12 -10.65 -3.02
CA GLN A 14 13.41 -11.75 -3.67
C GLN A 14 12.60 -11.23 -4.85
N VAL A 15 12.84 -11.81 -6.03
CA VAL A 15 12.16 -11.47 -7.28
C VAL A 15 11.63 -12.74 -7.95
N LEU A 16 10.55 -12.61 -8.71
CA LEU A 16 10.03 -13.67 -9.60
C LEU A 16 10.54 -13.41 -11.01
N ASN A 17 11.28 -14.35 -11.62
CA ASN A 17 11.74 -14.21 -13.01
C ASN A 17 10.67 -14.63 -14.03
N ARG A 18 10.99 -14.48 -15.32
CA ARG A 18 10.10 -14.88 -16.44
C ARG A 18 9.86 -16.39 -16.53
N GLU A 19 10.72 -17.20 -15.92
CA GLU A 19 10.54 -18.65 -15.76
C GLU A 19 9.65 -19.03 -14.56
N TYR A 20 9.03 -18.04 -13.89
CA TYR A 20 8.20 -18.22 -12.69
C TYR A 20 8.94 -18.85 -11.50
N GLN A 21 10.26 -18.63 -11.43
CA GLN A 21 11.11 -19.06 -10.33
C GLN A 21 11.49 -17.88 -9.46
N THR A 22 11.46 -18.09 -8.15
CA THR A 22 11.95 -17.10 -7.20
C THR A 22 13.47 -17.18 -7.11
N GLN A 23 14.11 -16.01 -7.11
CA GLN A 23 15.55 -15.89 -6.88
C GLN A 23 15.87 -14.67 -6.03
N LYS A 24 17.04 -14.67 -5.40
CA LYS A 24 17.55 -13.51 -4.67
C LYS A 24 18.53 -12.77 -5.55
N VAL A 25 18.43 -11.45 -5.56
CA VAL A 25 19.32 -10.55 -6.32
C VAL A 25 19.78 -9.40 -5.43
N SER A 26 20.95 -8.84 -5.74
CA SER A 26 21.47 -7.63 -5.11
C SER A 26 20.78 -6.37 -5.65
N LEU A 27 21.02 -5.19 -5.07
CA LEU A 27 20.50 -3.94 -5.65
C LEU A 27 21.02 -3.72 -7.06
N LYS A 28 22.31 -4.00 -7.30
CA LYS A 28 22.92 -3.87 -8.62
C LYS A 28 22.25 -4.78 -9.65
N GLU A 29 22.14 -6.07 -9.35
CA GLU A 29 21.50 -7.05 -10.24
C GLU A 29 20.01 -6.74 -10.46
N LEU A 30 19.31 -6.22 -9.45
CA LEU A 30 17.91 -5.83 -9.56
C LEU A 30 17.73 -4.70 -10.57
N PHE A 31 18.48 -3.59 -10.43
CA PHE A 31 18.31 -2.45 -11.33
C PHE A 31 18.81 -2.75 -12.74
N GLU A 32 19.91 -3.51 -12.86
CA GLU A 32 20.47 -3.94 -14.16
C GLU A 32 19.49 -4.82 -14.95
N ASN A 33 18.76 -5.71 -14.28
CA ASN A 33 17.90 -6.70 -14.94
C ASN A 33 16.40 -6.51 -14.60
N SER A 34 16.00 -5.31 -14.18
CA SER A 34 14.64 -5.04 -13.66
C SER A 34 13.52 -5.37 -14.66
N SER A 35 13.78 -5.32 -15.96
CA SER A 35 12.80 -5.68 -17.00
C SER A 35 12.63 -7.20 -17.17
N GLU A 36 13.57 -8.01 -16.67
CA GLU A 36 13.57 -9.48 -16.72
C GLU A 36 12.89 -10.13 -15.50
N TYR A 37 12.52 -9.34 -14.50
CA TYR A 37 11.75 -9.79 -13.34
C TYR A 37 10.29 -9.40 -13.46
N LEU A 38 9.38 -10.32 -13.19
CA LEU A 38 7.93 -10.06 -13.22
C LEU A 38 7.49 -9.15 -12.07
N GLN A 39 7.98 -9.41 -10.85
CA GLN A 39 7.59 -8.68 -9.63
C GLN A 39 8.56 -8.95 -8.48
N LEU A 40 8.46 -8.14 -7.41
CA LEU A 40 8.97 -8.50 -6.10
C LEU A 40 8.19 -9.72 -5.56
N ALA A 41 8.89 -10.61 -4.87
CA ALA A 41 8.35 -11.88 -4.41
C ALA A 41 8.88 -12.23 -3.02
N GLY A 42 8.89 -11.26 -2.11
CA GLY A 42 9.27 -11.44 -0.72
C GLY A 42 8.32 -12.33 0.07
N GLU A 43 8.55 -12.41 1.38
CA GLU A 43 7.76 -13.26 2.26
C GLU A 43 6.29 -12.85 2.38
N MET A 44 5.97 -11.59 2.05
CA MET A 44 4.66 -10.94 2.20
C MET A 44 4.51 -9.82 1.18
N LYS A 45 3.28 -9.57 0.69
CA LYS A 45 2.98 -8.41 -0.15
C LYS A 45 3.20 -7.07 0.56
N ALA A 46 2.94 -6.99 1.86
CA ALA A 46 3.27 -5.81 2.65
C ALA A 46 4.79 -5.54 2.74
N GLN A 47 5.60 -6.60 2.76
CA GLN A 47 7.06 -6.48 2.69
C GLN A 47 7.48 -6.00 1.30
N ASP A 48 6.89 -6.54 0.23
CA ASP A 48 7.14 -6.09 -1.15
C ASP A 48 6.87 -4.59 -1.31
N VAL A 49 5.78 -4.06 -0.73
CA VAL A 49 5.48 -2.62 -0.74
C VAL A 49 6.56 -1.80 -0.04
N ALA A 50 7.06 -2.25 1.12
CA ALA A 50 8.12 -1.57 1.85
C ALA A 50 9.44 -1.57 1.06
N VAL A 51 9.78 -2.69 0.43
CA VAL A 51 10.96 -2.82 -0.45
C VAL A 51 10.79 -1.96 -1.71
N LEU A 52 9.61 -1.94 -2.33
CA LEU A 52 9.30 -1.09 -3.48
C LEU A 52 9.57 0.39 -3.17
N ARG A 53 9.08 0.90 -2.03
CA ARG A 53 9.33 2.29 -1.61
C ARG A 53 10.80 2.58 -1.35
N PHE A 54 11.52 1.64 -0.74
CA PHE A 54 12.97 1.75 -0.60
C PHE A 54 13.69 1.82 -1.96
N LEU A 55 13.33 0.97 -2.91
CA LEU A 55 13.91 1.04 -4.27
C LEU A 55 13.55 2.36 -4.97
N LEU A 56 12.32 2.82 -4.84
CA LEU A 56 11.88 4.11 -5.37
C LEU A 56 12.65 5.27 -4.76
N SER A 57 13.02 5.22 -3.47
CA SER A 57 13.80 6.31 -2.86
C SER A 57 15.19 6.46 -3.49
N LEU A 58 15.84 5.36 -3.90
CA LEU A 58 17.10 5.41 -4.66
C LEU A 58 16.87 6.05 -6.04
N LEU A 59 15.83 5.62 -6.75
CA LEU A 59 15.49 6.16 -8.08
C LEU A 59 15.10 7.65 -8.01
N LEU A 60 14.30 8.04 -7.02
CA LEU A 60 13.90 9.43 -6.77
C LEU A 60 15.13 10.29 -6.52
N THR A 61 16.04 9.84 -5.66
CA THR A 61 17.26 10.58 -5.34
C THR A 61 18.17 10.78 -6.55
N VAL A 62 18.34 9.76 -7.39
CA VAL A 62 19.18 9.85 -8.58
C VAL A 62 18.51 10.66 -9.68
N TYR A 63 17.29 10.31 -10.07
CA TYR A 63 16.64 10.91 -11.25
C TYR A 63 15.99 12.27 -11.00
N SER A 64 15.94 12.73 -9.74
CA SER A 64 15.69 14.14 -9.44
C SER A 64 16.93 15.03 -9.63
N ARG A 65 18.13 14.44 -9.74
CA ARG A 65 19.41 15.15 -9.86
C ARG A 65 20.07 15.00 -11.22
N TYR A 66 19.89 13.83 -11.83
CA TYR A 66 20.47 13.46 -13.10
C TYR A 66 19.40 13.03 -14.09
N ASP A 67 19.64 13.27 -15.36
CA ASP A 67 18.77 12.84 -16.43
C ASP A 67 19.00 11.36 -16.82
N ALA A 68 18.22 10.88 -17.80
CA ALA A 68 18.34 9.51 -18.31
C ALA A 68 19.63 9.24 -19.10
N SER A 69 20.43 10.27 -19.41
CA SER A 69 21.77 10.13 -20.01
C SER A 69 22.88 10.11 -18.96
N GLY A 70 22.57 10.50 -17.72
CA GLY A 70 23.51 10.55 -16.60
C GLY A 70 24.09 11.93 -16.34
N GLU A 71 23.60 12.97 -17.03
CA GLU A 71 24.04 14.35 -16.84
C GLU A 71 23.22 15.02 -15.73
N ALA A 72 23.88 15.83 -14.91
CA ALA A 72 23.19 16.60 -13.87
C ALA A 72 22.34 17.70 -14.52
N TYR A 73 21.20 18.05 -13.91
CA TYR A 73 20.41 19.18 -14.41
C TYR A 73 21.14 20.51 -14.19
N ASP A 74 21.11 21.39 -15.19
CA ASP A 74 21.86 22.66 -15.18
C ASP A 74 21.46 23.61 -14.03
N TRP A 75 20.22 23.51 -13.53
CA TRP A 75 19.69 24.26 -12.38
C TRP A 75 20.07 23.68 -11.01
N LEU A 76 20.98 22.69 -10.95
CA LEU A 76 21.49 22.08 -9.72
C LEU A 76 23.00 22.26 -9.57
N GLU A 77 23.42 22.68 -8.38
CA GLU A 77 24.81 22.53 -7.94
C GLU A 77 24.94 21.26 -7.08
N LEU A 78 25.78 20.32 -7.51
CA LEU A 78 26.02 19.05 -6.80
C LEU A 78 27.40 19.03 -6.15
N ASP A 79 27.50 18.43 -4.96
CA ASP A 79 28.77 18.20 -4.28
C ASP A 79 29.49 16.93 -4.77
N ASN A 80 30.72 16.70 -4.30
CA ASN A 80 31.49 15.50 -4.59
C ASN A 80 30.87 14.20 -4.04
N GLN A 81 29.80 14.28 -3.26
CA GLN A 81 28.99 13.16 -2.79
C GLN A 81 27.72 12.95 -3.62
N MET A 82 27.55 13.68 -4.74
CA MET A 82 26.36 13.66 -5.58
C MET A 82 25.10 14.22 -4.89
N ARG A 83 25.27 15.02 -3.83
CA ARG A 83 24.17 15.69 -3.10
C ARG A 83 23.95 17.10 -3.63
N VAL A 84 22.71 17.56 -3.59
CA VAL A 84 22.37 18.94 -3.97
C VAL A 84 22.90 19.91 -2.93
N GLN A 85 23.73 20.87 -3.33
CA GLN A 85 24.19 22.00 -2.52
C GLN A 85 23.30 23.22 -2.69
N ASP A 86 22.93 23.52 -3.93
CA ASP A 86 22.09 24.66 -4.29
C ASP A 86 21.16 24.33 -5.45
N VAL A 87 20.05 25.08 -5.53
CA VAL A 87 19.03 24.94 -6.57
C VAL A 87 18.69 26.32 -7.12
N ASP A 88 18.88 26.51 -8.43
CA ASP A 88 18.31 27.66 -9.11
C ASP A 88 16.82 27.42 -9.38
N GLN A 89 15.97 27.92 -8.48
CA GLN A 89 14.51 27.75 -8.58
C GLN A 89 13.91 28.55 -9.75
N ASP A 90 14.60 29.59 -10.24
CA ASP A 90 14.12 30.39 -11.38
C ASP A 90 14.40 29.67 -12.72
N GLU A 91 15.42 28.80 -12.77
CA GLU A 91 15.75 27.96 -13.93
C GLU A 91 15.16 26.54 -13.87
N TYR A 92 14.54 26.15 -12.76
CA TYR A 92 13.89 24.84 -12.63
C TYR A 92 12.79 24.64 -13.68
N ASP A 93 12.87 23.52 -14.42
CA ASP A 93 11.88 23.11 -15.40
C ASP A 93 11.43 21.67 -15.15
N GLU A 94 10.17 21.49 -14.76
CA GLU A 94 9.56 20.18 -14.55
C GLU A 94 9.58 19.29 -15.81
N ASN A 95 9.66 19.88 -17.01
CA ASN A 95 9.79 19.13 -18.25
C ASN A 95 11.09 18.33 -18.31
N ASN A 96 12.16 18.77 -17.64
CA ASN A 96 13.41 18.02 -17.57
C ASN A 96 13.18 16.68 -16.86
N LEU A 97 12.49 16.69 -15.72
CA LEU A 97 12.14 15.48 -14.96
C LEU A 97 11.20 14.56 -15.76
N LEU A 98 10.20 15.13 -16.42
CA LEU A 98 9.28 14.38 -17.27
C LEU A 98 10.00 13.73 -18.48
N ASN A 99 10.95 14.44 -19.09
CA ASN A 99 11.75 13.93 -20.19
C ASN A 99 12.69 12.81 -19.72
N THR A 100 13.26 12.91 -18.53
CA THR A 100 14.00 11.82 -17.89
C THR A 100 13.14 10.57 -17.75
N TRP A 101 11.93 10.71 -17.21
CA TRP A 101 11.00 9.59 -17.11
C TRP A 101 10.69 8.95 -18.48
N LYS A 102 10.39 9.76 -19.50
CA LYS A 102 10.13 9.29 -20.88
C LYS A 102 11.33 8.55 -21.46
N ASN A 103 12.52 9.08 -21.27
CA ASN A 103 13.75 8.50 -21.80
C ASN A 103 14.09 7.18 -21.12
N LEU A 104 13.93 7.07 -19.80
CA LEU A 104 14.06 5.79 -19.09
C LEU A 104 13.08 4.75 -19.65
N LYS A 105 11.79 5.11 -19.81
CA LYS A 105 10.80 4.22 -20.41
C LYS A 105 11.23 3.73 -21.79
N LYS A 106 11.72 4.64 -22.64
CA LYS A 106 12.15 4.34 -24.01
C LYS A 106 13.39 3.43 -24.04
N GLN A 107 14.32 3.61 -23.12
CA GLN A 107 15.52 2.79 -22.98
C GLN A 107 15.22 1.41 -22.36
N ASN A 108 14.07 1.27 -21.67
CA ASN A 108 13.66 0.06 -20.96
C ASN A 108 14.69 -0.41 -19.92
N GLY A 109 15.27 0.56 -19.20
CA GLY A 109 16.29 0.33 -18.18
C GLY A 109 16.69 1.61 -17.47
N PHE A 110 17.57 1.46 -16.48
CA PHE A 110 18.15 2.55 -15.70
C PHE A 110 19.55 2.88 -16.21
N SER A 111 19.93 4.17 -16.19
CA SER A 111 21.20 4.66 -16.73
C SER A 111 22.39 4.42 -15.78
N PRO A 112 23.64 4.43 -16.29
CA PRO A 112 24.84 4.13 -15.51
C PRO A 112 24.99 4.94 -14.20
N ILE A 113 24.49 6.17 -14.18
CA ILE A 113 24.57 7.08 -13.03
C ILE A 113 23.94 6.51 -11.75
N LEU A 114 22.91 5.65 -11.87
CA LEU A 114 22.33 4.95 -10.72
C LEU A 114 23.34 4.01 -10.05
N PHE A 115 24.16 3.32 -10.85
CA PHE A 115 25.17 2.41 -10.35
C PHE A 115 26.36 3.16 -9.76
N ASP A 116 26.73 4.30 -10.36
CA ASP A 116 27.74 5.19 -9.79
C ASP A 116 27.30 5.71 -8.41
N TYR A 117 26.04 6.10 -8.27
CA TYR A 117 25.45 6.49 -6.98
C TYR A 117 25.47 5.33 -5.96
N LEU A 118 25.08 4.11 -6.36
CA LEU A 118 25.13 2.94 -5.49
C LEU A 118 26.56 2.63 -5.02
N SER A 119 27.54 2.71 -5.93
CA SER A 119 28.96 2.54 -5.58
C SER A 119 29.46 3.65 -4.67
N LYS A 120 28.99 4.89 -4.85
CA LYS A 120 29.36 6.04 -4.00
C LYS A 120 28.93 5.86 -2.55
N TYR A 121 27.75 5.26 -2.34
CA TYR A 121 27.16 5.05 -1.02
C TYR A 121 27.27 3.60 -0.51
N GLU A 122 28.04 2.74 -1.17
CA GLU A 122 28.11 1.30 -0.87
C GLU A 122 28.42 1.02 0.61
N ASN A 123 29.24 1.86 1.26
CA ASN A 123 29.56 1.75 2.69
C ASN A 123 28.36 1.95 3.63
N LYS A 124 27.29 2.62 3.20
CA LYS A 124 26.05 2.82 3.97
C LYS A 124 25.07 1.64 3.86
N PHE A 125 25.35 0.69 2.96
CA PHE A 125 24.49 -0.46 2.65
C PHE A 125 25.02 -1.79 3.17
N ASP A 126 26.05 -1.80 4.02
CA ASP A 126 26.50 -3.01 4.71
C ASP A 126 25.67 -3.24 5.98
N LEU A 127 24.94 -4.36 6.03
CA LEU A 127 24.12 -4.75 7.16
C LEU A 127 24.92 -5.02 8.43
N LEU A 128 26.19 -5.40 8.29
CA LEU A 128 27.09 -5.84 9.36
C LEU A 128 28.18 -4.81 9.71
N SER A 129 28.17 -3.63 9.07
CA SER A 129 29.14 -2.57 9.36
C SER A 129 29.17 -2.23 10.87
N GLN A 130 30.37 -2.17 11.45
CA GLN A 130 30.55 -1.85 12.86
C GLN A 130 30.30 -0.37 13.16
N GLU A 131 30.52 0.49 12.17
CA GLU A 131 30.39 1.95 12.32
C GLU A 131 29.01 2.43 11.87
N GLU A 132 28.59 2.06 10.66
CA GLU A 132 27.38 2.55 9.99
C GLU A 132 26.56 1.40 9.38
N PRO A 133 26.02 0.49 10.20
CA PRO A 133 25.22 -0.62 9.70
C PRO A 133 23.93 -0.13 9.02
N PHE A 134 23.57 -0.75 7.89
CA PHE A 134 22.40 -0.35 7.12
C PHE A 134 21.13 -0.29 7.99
N TRP A 135 20.47 0.88 7.99
CA TRP A 135 19.22 1.18 8.71
C TRP A 135 19.27 0.90 10.22
N GLN A 136 20.48 0.94 10.79
CA GLN A 136 20.81 0.68 12.18
C GLN A 136 21.79 1.75 12.68
N VAL A 137 22.18 1.65 13.95
CA VAL A 137 23.25 2.46 14.54
C VAL A 137 24.21 1.57 15.32
N SER A 138 25.45 2.04 15.50
CA SER A 138 26.42 1.37 16.39
C SER A 138 25.95 1.36 17.85
N GLU A 139 26.51 0.45 18.66
CA GLU A 139 26.18 0.32 20.09
C GLU A 139 26.38 1.65 20.82
N THR A 140 27.47 2.35 20.53
CA THR A 140 27.78 3.66 21.14
C THR A 140 26.74 4.72 20.80
N ILE A 141 26.25 4.75 19.56
CA ILE A 141 25.20 5.69 19.16
C ILE A 141 23.88 5.31 19.85
N TYR A 142 23.49 4.03 19.81
CA TYR A 142 22.27 3.55 20.45
C TYR A 142 22.23 3.91 21.94
N ASP A 143 23.28 3.57 22.69
CA ASP A 143 23.37 3.83 24.13
C ASP A 143 23.34 5.32 24.46
N SER A 144 23.87 6.17 23.58
CA SER A 144 23.79 7.63 23.75
C SER A 144 22.37 8.19 23.58
N LEU A 145 21.48 7.45 22.91
CA LEU A 145 20.13 7.88 22.59
C LEU A 145 19.06 7.37 23.55
N VAL A 146 19.34 6.35 24.37
CA VAL A 146 18.36 5.71 25.25
C VAL A 146 18.64 5.97 26.74
N PRO A 147 17.65 5.77 27.64
CA PRO A 147 17.92 5.81 29.08
C PRO A 147 18.93 4.72 29.48
N ALA A 148 19.86 5.00 30.40
CA ALA A 148 20.90 4.06 30.81
C ALA A 148 20.38 2.67 31.26
N LYS A 149 19.16 2.59 31.79
CA LYS A 149 18.50 1.32 32.17
C LYS A 149 18.09 0.44 30.98
N ASN A 150 18.15 0.96 29.76
CA ASN A 150 17.80 0.33 28.49
C ASN A 150 19.00 0.29 27.53
N SER A 151 20.23 0.50 28.03
CA SER A 151 21.44 0.33 27.23
C SER A 151 21.60 -1.11 26.74
N VAL A 152 22.44 -1.34 25.74
CA VAL A 152 22.73 -2.67 25.20
C VAL A 152 23.23 -3.60 26.32
N ALA A 153 24.13 -3.12 27.18
CA ALA A 153 24.64 -3.86 28.34
C ALA A 153 23.56 -4.30 29.35
N SER A 154 22.40 -3.62 29.39
CA SER A 154 21.29 -4.00 30.27
C SER A 154 20.52 -5.24 29.80
N GLY A 155 20.65 -5.60 28.52
CA GLY A 155 19.88 -6.68 27.88
C GLY A 155 18.37 -6.40 27.77
N LYS A 156 17.90 -5.18 28.06
CA LYS A 156 16.48 -4.78 28.00
C LYS A 156 16.16 -4.03 26.72
N GLY A 157 14.88 -3.99 26.35
CA GLY A 157 14.42 -3.25 25.18
C GLY A 157 14.71 -3.97 23.87
N THR A 158 14.78 -5.30 23.91
CA THR A 158 14.99 -6.13 22.74
C THR A 158 13.66 -6.60 22.13
N VAL A 159 13.70 -6.88 20.83
CA VAL A 159 12.64 -7.58 20.11
C VAL A 159 13.22 -8.82 19.44
N GLY A 160 12.50 -9.94 19.50
CA GLY A 160 12.86 -11.15 18.77
C GLY A 160 12.47 -11.07 17.31
N ILE A 161 13.11 -11.88 16.46
CA ILE A 161 12.73 -12.01 15.05
C ILE A 161 11.26 -12.41 14.92
N ARG A 162 10.76 -13.28 15.79
CA ARG A 162 9.35 -13.67 15.83
C ARG A 162 8.36 -12.50 15.98
N GLN A 163 8.80 -11.37 16.53
CA GLN A 163 7.96 -10.19 16.74
C GLN A 163 7.99 -9.22 15.53
N ILE A 164 9.06 -9.26 14.74
CA ILE A 164 9.18 -8.43 13.52
C ILE A 164 8.76 -9.21 12.27
N ASN A 165 8.88 -10.54 12.28
CA ASN A 165 8.40 -11.42 11.22
C ASN A 165 6.87 -11.45 11.25
N ARG A 166 6.24 -10.81 10.27
CA ARG A 166 4.79 -10.64 10.19
C ARG A 166 4.07 -11.74 9.41
N ARG A 167 4.78 -12.77 8.94
CA ARG A 167 4.13 -13.95 8.34
C ARG A 167 3.17 -14.60 9.34
N ILE A 168 3.56 -14.56 10.62
CA ILE A 168 2.73 -14.91 11.77
C ILE A 168 2.94 -13.81 12.82
N SER A 169 1.97 -12.92 12.98
CA SER A 169 2.04 -11.87 14.00
C SER A 169 1.87 -12.44 15.40
N GLU A 170 2.95 -12.53 16.16
CA GLU A 170 2.91 -12.97 17.56
C GLU A 170 3.61 -12.01 18.53
N SER A 171 3.24 -12.09 19.81
CA SER A 171 3.92 -11.37 20.89
C SER A 171 4.81 -12.31 21.69
N ALA A 172 5.77 -11.75 22.44
CA ALA A 172 6.59 -12.54 23.36
C ALA A 172 5.77 -13.26 24.45
N HIS A 173 4.54 -12.83 24.72
CA HIS A 173 3.68 -13.37 25.80
C HIS A 173 2.56 -14.28 25.29
N THR A 174 2.19 -14.16 24.01
CA THR A 174 1.13 -14.93 23.37
C THR A 174 1.68 -15.55 22.09
N PRO A 175 2.51 -16.62 22.22
CA PRO A 175 3.09 -17.27 21.07
C PRO A 175 2.01 -17.98 20.25
N ASP A 176 2.15 -17.95 18.93
CA ASP A 176 1.27 -18.67 18.03
C ASP A 176 1.67 -20.16 17.98
N VAL A 177 0.67 -21.03 18.14
CA VAL A 177 0.82 -22.49 18.16
C VAL A 177 0.81 -23.06 16.73
N PHE A 178 0.24 -22.35 15.76
CA PHE A 178 0.18 -22.74 14.34
C PHE A 178 1.23 -22.00 13.51
N SER A 179 2.48 -21.98 13.99
CA SER A 179 3.61 -21.36 13.30
C SER A 179 4.45 -22.40 12.55
N PRO A 180 4.97 -22.09 11.34
CA PRO A 180 5.84 -23.01 10.59
C PRO A 180 7.21 -23.22 11.26
N LYS A 181 7.60 -22.35 12.21
CA LYS A 181 8.81 -22.49 13.04
C LYS A 181 8.40 -22.68 14.50
N ALA A 182 9.12 -23.51 15.25
CA ALA A 182 8.80 -23.83 16.65
C ALA A 182 9.95 -23.48 17.61
N GLY A 183 9.61 -23.18 18.87
CA GLY A 183 10.58 -22.95 19.94
C GLY A 183 11.57 -21.82 19.64
N GLU A 184 12.87 -22.13 19.76
CA GLU A 184 13.97 -21.18 19.50
C GLU A 184 14.20 -20.92 18.01
N TYR A 185 13.82 -21.85 17.13
CA TYR A 185 13.97 -21.69 15.67
C TYR A 185 13.10 -20.56 15.12
N LYS A 186 12.09 -20.10 15.88
CA LYS A 186 11.29 -18.91 15.54
C LYS A 186 12.13 -17.64 15.42
N ASP A 187 13.30 -17.61 16.07
CA ASP A 187 14.22 -16.49 15.97
C ASP A 187 15.40 -16.71 15.00
N ASP A 188 15.40 -17.82 14.27
CA ASP A 188 16.43 -18.09 13.26
C ASP A 188 16.08 -17.40 11.93
N ILE A 189 17.06 -16.69 11.37
CA ILE A 189 16.90 -15.88 10.17
C ILE A 189 18.22 -15.79 9.40
N SER A 190 18.14 -15.76 8.06
CA SER A 190 19.29 -15.46 7.20
C SER A 190 19.53 -13.95 7.11
N LEU A 191 20.76 -13.53 6.80
CA LEU A 191 21.09 -12.10 6.65
C LEU A 191 20.24 -11.42 5.57
N ASP A 192 20.00 -12.12 4.45
CA ASP A 192 19.16 -11.60 3.39
C ASP A 192 17.70 -11.39 3.82
N GLU A 193 17.14 -12.33 4.58
CA GLU A 193 15.79 -12.23 5.12
C GLU A 193 15.71 -11.14 6.19
N LEU A 194 16.75 -11.00 7.03
CA LEU A 194 16.82 -9.96 8.04
C LEU A 194 16.81 -8.56 7.42
N ALA A 195 17.52 -8.36 6.31
CA ALA A 195 17.49 -7.09 5.58
C ALA A 195 16.06 -6.69 5.18
N ARG A 196 15.30 -7.63 4.57
CA ARG A 196 13.89 -7.39 4.18
C ARG A 196 13.01 -7.09 5.40
N TRP A 197 13.21 -7.79 6.52
CA TRP A 197 12.44 -7.54 7.75
C TRP A 197 12.80 -6.23 8.45
N ILE A 198 14.04 -5.74 8.37
CA ILE A 198 14.40 -4.42 8.91
C ILE A 198 13.64 -3.32 8.18
N ILE A 199 13.64 -3.35 6.84
CA ILE A 199 12.89 -2.41 5.99
C ILE A 199 11.39 -2.46 6.32
N THR A 200 10.85 -3.67 6.45
CA THR A 200 9.44 -3.89 6.78
C THR A 200 9.10 -3.39 8.19
N TYR A 201 9.95 -3.66 9.18
CA TYR A 201 9.71 -3.29 10.57
C TYR A 201 9.71 -1.77 10.77
N GLN A 202 10.54 -1.03 10.04
CA GLN A 202 10.50 0.45 10.06
C GLN A 202 9.14 1.00 9.58
N ASN A 203 8.45 0.25 8.72
CA ASN A 203 7.17 0.62 8.13
C ASN A 203 5.94 0.07 8.88
N TYR A 204 6.10 -1.01 9.65
CA TYR A 204 5.03 -1.78 10.29
C TYR A 204 5.37 -2.24 11.73
N ALA A 205 5.96 -1.36 12.53
CA ALA A 205 6.42 -1.67 13.88
C ALA A 205 5.27 -1.90 14.90
N GLY A 206 4.17 -1.16 14.78
CA GLY A 206 3.16 -1.02 15.85
C GLY A 206 3.66 -0.15 17.01
N THR A 207 3.00 -0.17 18.18
CA THR A 207 3.40 0.67 19.34
C THR A 207 3.72 -0.10 20.62
N SER A 208 4.01 -1.40 20.52
CA SER A 208 4.25 -2.26 21.68
C SER A 208 5.62 -2.06 22.36
N ASP A 209 6.54 -1.31 21.75
CA ASP A 209 7.90 -1.14 22.26
C ASP A 209 7.94 -0.35 23.57
N LYS A 210 8.69 -0.89 24.54
CA LYS A 210 8.83 -0.29 25.87
C LYS A 210 9.92 0.78 25.93
N THR A 211 10.92 0.69 25.05
CA THR A 211 12.06 1.61 24.99
C THR A 211 11.77 2.75 24.03
N LYS A 212 12.11 3.98 24.44
CA LYS A 212 12.04 5.20 23.63
C LYS A 212 13.37 5.90 23.69
N VAL A 213 13.70 6.67 22.66
CA VAL A 213 14.82 7.60 22.72
C VAL A 213 14.59 8.68 23.77
N ASN A 214 15.68 9.22 24.33
CA ASN A 214 15.66 10.32 25.26
C ASN A 214 15.10 11.58 24.56
N ALA A 215 14.05 12.18 25.13
CA ALA A 215 13.42 13.37 24.58
C ALA A 215 12.99 14.33 25.69
N LYS A 216 12.90 15.63 25.34
CA LYS A 216 12.34 16.66 26.22
C LYS A 216 10.80 16.54 26.22
N GLY A 217 10.27 15.63 27.03
CA GLY A 217 8.82 15.44 27.21
C GLY A 217 8.30 14.09 26.71
N LYS A 218 6.98 13.90 26.85
CA LYS A 218 6.31 12.68 26.40
C LYS A 218 5.92 12.79 24.93
N PHE A 219 6.08 11.70 24.19
CA PHE A 219 5.64 11.58 22.81
C PHE A 219 5.06 10.19 22.52
N SER A 220 4.20 10.11 21.51
CA SER A 220 3.67 8.86 20.97
C SER A 220 4.67 8.23 20.01
N ILE A 221 4.86 6.92 20.09
CA ILE A 221 5.78 6.20 19.19
C ILE A 221 5.16 6.14 17.79
N GLU A 222 5.98 6.27 16.75
CA GLU A 222 5.57 6.04 15.37
C GLU A 222 5.26 4.55 15.15
N PRO A 223 4.01 4.14 14.85
CA PRO A 223 3.71 2.74 14.55
C PRO A 223 4.27 2.24 13.21
N GLY A 224 4.80 3.14 12.39
CA GLY A 224 5.32 2.88 11.05
C GLY A 224 4.46 3.60 10.03
N TRP A 225 5.08 4.21 9.02
CA TRP A 225 4.37 5.11 8.12
C TRP A 225 3.33 4.37 7.28
N LEU A 226 3.74 3.31 6.55
CA LEU A 226 2.85 2.48 5.73
C LEU A 226 1.72 1.83 6.53
N TYR A 227 1.95 1.51 7.80
CA TYR A 227 0.94 0.87 8.64
C TYR A 227 -0.28 1.75 8.93
N ARG A 228 -0.19 3.05 8.67
CA ARG A 228 -1.30 4.00 8.85
C ARG A 228 -1.95 4.42 7.53
N LEU A 229 -1.70 3.68 6.45
CA LEU A 229 -2.20 3.96 5.12
C LEU A 229 -3.10 2.82 4.62
N ASN A 230 -3.93 3.13 3.62
CA ASN A 230 -4.53 2.14 2.74
C ASN A 230 -3.77 2.24 1.42
N THR A 231 -2.66 1.50 1.36
CA THR A 231 -1.68 1.70 0.30
C THR A 231 -2.23 1.33 -1.07
N VAL A 232 -1.92 2.14 -2.07
CA VAL A 232 -2.23 1.88 -3.48
C VAL A 232 -1.04 2.27 -4.36
N PHE A 233 -0.70 1.43 -5.33
CA PHE A 233 0.41 1.64 -6.26
C PHE A 233 0.07 1.03 -7.62
N ALA A 234 0.88 1.32 -8.64
CA ALA A 234 0.69 0.77 -9.98
C ALA A 234 1.57 -0.46 -10.21
N GLU A 235 1.06 -1.53 -10.81
CA GLU A 235 1.87 -2.65 -11.27
C GLU A 235 2.02 -2.60 -12.80
N GLY A 236 3.23 -2.86 -13.28
CA GLY A 236 3.54 -3.00 -14.70
C GLY A 236 3.67 -4.47 -15.11
N LYS A 237 4.05 -4.71 -16.36
CA LYS A 237 4.29 -6.07 -16.91
C LYS A 237 5.54 -6.73 -16.36
N ASN A 238 6.44 -5.93 -15.80
CA ASN A 238 7.68 -6.35 -15.17
C ASN A 238 8.06 -5.34 -14.07
N LEU A 239 9.09 -5.67 -13.29
CA LEU A 239 9.53 -4.86 -12.16
C LEU A 239 10.07 -3.49 -12.58
N PHE A 240 10.72 -3.37 -13.75
CA PHE A 240 11.13 -2.09 -14.31
C PHE A 240 9.92 -1.17 -14.51
N GLU A 241 8.88 -1.67 -15.17
CA GLU A 241 7.67 -0.90 -15.44
C GLU A 241 6.93 -0.56 -14.14
N THR A 242 6.85 -1.49 -13.18
CA THR A 242 6.32 -1.22 -11.83
C THR A 242 7.09 -0.11 -11.12
N LEU A 243 8.43 -0.15 -11.12
CA LEU A 243 9.25 0.91 -10.52
C LEU A 243 9.03 2.25 -11.22
N LEU A 244 8.99 2.24 -12.55
CA LEU A 244 8.88 3.47 -13.34
C LEU A 244 7.48 4.11 -13.19
N LEU A 245 6.40 3.34 -13.22
CA LEU A 245 5.04 3.86 -13.01
C LEU A 245 4.88 4.51 -11.63
N ASN A 246 5.59 4.03 -10.62
CA ASN A 246 5.57 4.59 -9.26
C ASN A 246 6.66 5.63 -8.97
N LEU A 247 7.51 5.93 -9.95
CA LEU A 247 8.53 6.98 -9.86
C LEU A 247 7.91 8.35 -10.14
N SER A 248 7.21 8.89 -9.14
CA SER A 248 6.62 10.24 -9.19
C SER A 248 7.71 11.30 -9.00
N LEU A 249 8.41 11.67 -10.09
CA LEU A 249 9.44 12.72 -10.06
C LEU A 249 8.84 14.11 -9.80
N LEU A 250 7.58 14.32 -10.19
CA LEU A 250 6.83 15.53 -9.91
C LEU A 250 5.96 15.29 -8.68
N THR A 251 6.23 15.96 -7.57
CA THR A 251 5.36 15.88 -6.40
C THR A 251 4.08 16.70 -6.60
N PRO A 252 2.92 16.27 -6.07
CA PRO A 252 1.71 17.08 -6.12
C PRO A 252 1.94 18.46 -5.48
N ASN A 253 1.49 19.53 -6.15
CA ASN A 253 1.65 20.93 -5.71
C ASN A 253 3.11 21.44 -5.63
N SER A 254 4.06 20.79 -6.33
CA SER A 254 5.45 21.26 -6.46
C SER A 254 5.79 21.68 -7.89
N GLU A 255 4.79 22.06 -8.69
CA GLU A 255 4.97 22.45 -10.10
C GLU A 255 5.89 23.69 -10.19
N ASP A 256 5.82 24.57 -9.20
CA ASP A 256 6.57 25.84 -9.16
C ASP A 256 7.79 25.82 -8.22
N GLU A 257 8.08 24.72 -7.52
CA GLU A 257 9.19 24.66 -6.56
C GLU A 257 9.81 23.26 -6.49
N TYR A 258 11.10 23.16 -6.81
CA TYR A 258 11.83 21.92 -6.71
C TYR A 258 12.13 21.56 -5.24
N ARG A 259 11.77 20.33 -4.86
CA ARG A 259 12.05 19.74 -3.53
C ARG A 259 13.21 18.77 -3.61
N VAL A 260 14.29 19.09 -2.92
CA VAL A 260 15.50 18.24 -2.85
C VAL A 260 15.17 16.91 -2.18
N GLN A 261 15.32 15.81 -2.93
CA GLN A 261 15.23 14.46 -2.39
C GLN A 261 16.42 14.17 -1.47
N HIS A 262 16.19 13.72 -0.24
CA HIS A 262 17.27 13.48 0.74
C HIS A 262 16.98 12.29 1.67
N PRO A 263 17.34 11.05 1.26
CA PRO A 263 17.13 9.85 2.06
C PRO A 263 18.06 9.79 3.28
N PHE A 264 17.75 8.97 4.28
CA PHE A 264 18.47 9.01 5.57
C PHE A 264 19.97 8.63 5.47
N TRP A 265 20.39 7.87 4.45
CA TRP A 265 21.78 7.41 4.33
C TRP A 265 22.73 8.50 3.79
N GLU A 266 22.21 9.61 3.26
CA GLU A 266 23.02 10.75 2.82
C GLU A 266 23.43 11.71 3.96
N TYR A 267 22.89 11.49 5.17
CA TYR A 267 23.33 12.23 6.35
C TYR A 267 24.75 11.79 6.75
N ASP A 268 25.68 12.76 6.82
CA ASP A 268 27.03 12.52 7.32
C ASP A 268 27.02 12.04 8.79
N ASN A 269 26.01 12.48 9.56
CA ASN A 269 25.83 12.11 10.95
C ASN A 269 24.38 11.69 11.22
N ILE A 270 24.17 10.39 11.45
CA ILE A 270 22.84 9.83 11.70
C ILE A 270 22.14 10.45 12.94
N LYS A 271 22.88 10.99 13.91
CA LYS A 271 22.27 11.68 15.06
C LYS A 271 21.55 12.96 14.65
N GLU A 272 22.03 13.65 13.61
CA GLU A 272 21.37 14.85 13.09
C GLU A 272 20.05 14.51 12.42
N TYR A 273 20.02 13.41 11.65
CA TYR A 273 18.77 12.84 11.14
C TYR A 273 17.80 12.50 12.28
N ILE A 274 18.27 11.81 13.33
CA ILE A 274 17.42 11.46 14.48
C ILE A 274 16.88 12.71 15.19
N VAL A 275 17.69 13.76 15.34
CA VAL A 275 17.25 15.04 15.91
C VAL A 275 16.18 15.70 15.02
N LYS A 276 16.37 15.73 13.69
CA LYS A 276 15.35 16.20 12.74
C LYS A 276 14.06 15.38 12.88
N ARG A 277 14.19 14.06 12.89
CA ARG A 277 13.09 13.10 13.00
C ARG A 277 12.28 13.27 14.28
N MET A 278 12.94 13.65 15.38
CA MET A 278 12.30 13.93 16.67
C MET A 278 11.52 15.26 16.71
N LYS A 279 11.64 16.13 15.70
CA LYS A 279 10.77 17.31 15.54
C LYS A 279 9.35 16.96 15.07
N ALA A 280 9.12 15.72 14.63
CA ALA A 280 7.81 15.22 14.15
C ALA A 280 7.22 16.00 12.96
N VAL A 281 8.07 16.66 12.17
CA VAL A 281 7.67 17.38 10.96
C VAL A 281 7.48 16.38 9.82
N GLN A 282 6.46 16.59 8.99
CA GLN A 282 6.26 15.80 7.78
C GLN A 282 7.44 16.03 6.82
N PRO A 283 8.03 14.97 6.23
CA PRO A 283 8.97 15.14 5.13
C PRO A 283 8.32 15.93 3.98
N ASP A 284 9.13 16.75 3.32
CA ASP A 284 8.75 17.55 2.15
C ASP A 284 9.27 16.95 0.83
N ASN A 285 9.92 15.79 0.90
CA ASN A 285 10.42 15.02 -0.22
C ASN A 285 10.12 13.51 -0.04
N LEU A 286 9.98 12.79 -1.17
CA LEU A 286 9.55 11.39 -1.19
C LEU A 286 10.67 10.44 -0.73
N ALA A 287 11.93 10.72 -1.07
CA ALA A 287 13.04 9.86 -0.67
C ALA A 287 13.19 9.77 0.86
N GLU A 288 13.01 10.88 1.58
CA GLU A 288 12.96 10.88 3.05
C GLU A 288 11.70 10.18 3.58
N LEU A 289 10.53 10.43 2.98
CA LEU A 289 9.27 9.81 3.40
C LEU A 289 9.33 8.28 3.29
N TYR A 290 9.90 7.77 2.21
CA TYR A 290 9.98 6.34 1.90
C TYR A 290 11.01 5.61 2.76
N THR A 291 11.90 6.36 3.40
CA THR A 291 12.99 5.83 4.22
C THR A 291 12.90 6.31 5.67
N LEU A 292 11.71 6.75 6.09
CA LEU A 292 11.43 7.29 7.41
C LEU A 292 11.66 6.26 8.52
N TRP A 293 12.46 6.60 9.53
CA TRP A 293 12.67 5.72 10.67
C TRP A 293 11.50 5.79 11.66
N ALA A 294 10.96 4.63 12.01
CA ALA A 294 10.07 4.47 13.17
C ALA A 294 10.85 4.04 14.42
N ARG A 295 11.98 3.35 14.25
CA ARG A 295 12.85 2.85 15.31
C ARG A 295 14.30 3.21 15.06
N VAL A 296 15.03 3.46 16.15
CA VAL A 296 16.49 3.33 16.18
C VAL A 296 16.79 1.87 16.52
N LEU A 297 17.52 1.18 15.65
CA LEU A 297 17.86 -0.23 15.80
C LEU A 297 19.37 -0.39 16.04
N HIS A 298 19.73 -1.32 16.91
CA HIS A 298 21.09 -1.85 17.00
C HIS A 298 21.01 -3.37 17.10
N ILE A 299 21.74 -4.08 16.24
CA ILE A 299 21.73 -5.55 16.22
C ILE A 299 23.07 -6.06 16.72
N LYS A 300 23.00 -6.86 17.78
CA LYS A 300 24.16 -7.57 18.32
C LYS A 300 24.08 -9.05 17.95
N TRP A 301 25.13 -9.58 17.36
CA TRP A 301 25.21 -11.00 17.00
C TRP A 301 25.77 -11.81 18.17
N GLN A 302 25.04 -12.85 18.59
CA GLN A 302 25.45 -13.79 19.64
C GLN A 302 25.20 -15.21 19.14
N ASP A 303 26.26 -16.02 19.06
CA ASP A 303 26.21 -17.41 18.57
C ASP A 303 25.50 -17.55 17.19
N GLY A 304 25.73 -16.58 16.30
CA GLY A 304 25.11 -16.54 14.97
C GLY A 304 23.65 -16.08 14.94
N LYS A 305 23.08 -15.66 16.08
CA LYS A 305 21.69 -15.16 16.18
C LYS A 305 21.65 -13.65 16.42
N PRO A 306 20.72 -12.91 15.79
CA PRO A 306 20.57 -11.47 16.00
C PRO A 306 19.79 -11.18 17.28
N VAL A 307 20.35 -10.34 18.14
CA VAL A 307 19.66 -9.70 19.26
C VAL A 307 19.39 -8.25 18.89
N ILE A 308 18.13 -7.92 18.61
CA ILE A 308 17.72 -6.61 18.10
C ILE A 308 17.32 -5.71 19.27
N PHE A 309 18.11 -4.68 19.52
CA PHE A 309 17.75 -3.58 20.42
C PHE A 309 16.98 -2.52 19.64
N THR A 310 15.85 -2.07 20.20
CA THR A 310 14.94 -1.14 19.52
C THR A 310 14.51 0.00 20.42
N ALA A 311 14.49 1.22 19.88
CA ALA A 311 13.99 2.40 20.56
C ALA A 311 13.00 3.17 19.67
N GLY A 312 11.80 3.44 20.20
CA GLY A 312 10.74 4.20 19.53
C GLY A 312 11.10 5.66 19.26
N LEU A 313 10.92 6.09 18.00
CA LEU A 313 10.96 7.49 17.58
C LEU A 313 9.55 8.12 17.58
N THR A 314 9.48 9.45 17.55
CA THR A 314 8.21 10.18 17.63
C THR A 314 7.30 9.94 16.43
N LYS A 315 6.00 9.89 16.66
CA LYS A 315 4.99 9.83 15.61
C LYS A 315 5.01 11.10 14.76
N VAL A 316 5.07 10.96 13.44
CA VAL A 316 4.86 12.06 12.47
C VAL A 316 3.37 12.15 12.18
N GLU A 317 2.83 13.38 12.18
CA GLU A 317 1.43 13.61 11.82
C GLU A 317 1.18 13.30 10.35
N ASN A 318 0.02 12.74 10.02
CA ASN A 318 -0.33 12.42 8.62
C ASN A 318 -1.63 13.09 8.14
N ILE A 319 -2.13 14.08 8.90
CA ILE A 319 -3.19 14.97 8.43
C ILE A 319 -2.66 15.76 7.22
N GLU A 320 -3.43 15.78 6.13
CA GLU A 320 -3.12 16.54 4.90
C GLU A 320 -1.73 16.26 4.32
N ALA A 321 -1.19 15.06 4.56
CA ALA A 321 0.14 14.65 4.10
C ALA A 321 0.13 14.28 2.60
N PHE A 322 -0.34 15.18 1.73
CA PHE A 322 -0.54 14.94 0.29
C PHE A 322 0.74 14.63 -0.48
N ILE A 323 1.90 14.82 0.16
CA ILE A 323 3.16 14.27 -0.33
C ILE A 323 3.14 12.75 -0.46
N GLU A 324 2.37 12.03 0.37
CA GLU A 324 2.21 10.58 0.25
C GLU A 324 1.36 10.22 -0.98
N PRO A 325 1.95 9.66 -2.05
CA PRO A 325 1.19 9.42 -3.27
C PRO A 325 0.45 8.08 -3.22
N MET A 326 0.89 7.13 -2.38
CA MET A 326 0.42 5.76 -2.39
C MET A 326 -0.67 5.51 -1.35
N THR A 327 -1.63 6.43 -1.14
CA THR A 327 -2.71 6.24 -0.17
C THR A 327 -4.05 6.74 -0.67
N THR A 328 -5.13 6.06 -0.28
CA THR A 328 -6.47 6.66 -0.34
C THR A 328 -6.72 7.57 0.85
N TRP A 329 -7.60 8.55 0.66
CA TRP A 329 -7.91 9.59 1.63
C TRP A 329 -9.33 9.46 2.16
N LYS A 330 -9.56 9.98 3.36
CA LYS A 330 -10.90 10.14 3.94
C LYS A 330 -11.03 11.47 4.64
N ILE A 331 -12.24 12.03 4.60
CA ILE A 331 -12.60 13.18 5.42
C ILE A 331 -12.95 12.66 6.82
N ALA A 332 -12.19 13.13 7.81
CA ALA A 332 -12.37 12.87 9.23
C ALA A 332 -12.69 14.18 9.97
N GLY A 333 -12.71 14.13 11.30
CA GLY A 333 -12.96 15.31 12.13
C GLY A 333 -14.46 15.64 12.26
N THR A 334 -14.75 16.90 12.56
CA THR A 334 -16.14 17.38 12.74
C THR A 334 -16.56 18.20 11.54
N LYS A 335 -17.87 18.36 11.30
CA LYS A 335 -18.37 19.25 10.23
C LYS A 335 -17.81 20.67 10.28
N LYS A 336 -17.42 21.18 11.46
CA LYS A 336 -16.84 22.52 11.65
C LYS A 336 -15.32 22.58 11.45
N LYS A 337 -14.65 21.43 11.55
CA LYS A 337 -13.21 21.24 11.40
C LYS A 337 -12.98 19.89 10.72
N PRO A 338 -13.28 19.79 9.41
CA PRO A 338 -12.95 18.60 8.65
C PRO A 338 -11.43 18.49 8.58
N GLU A 339 -10.92 17.27 8.66
CA GLU A 339 -9.49 16.97 8.51
C GLU A 339 -9.36 15.87 7.48
N ILE A 340 -8.47 16.06 6.49
CA ILE A 340 -8.19 15.01 5.51
C ILE A 340 -7.08 14.13 6.07
N ARG A 341 -7.36 12.83 6.16
CA ARG A 341 -6.45 11.83 6.72
C ARG A 341 -6.37 10.63 5.80
N PRO A 342 -5.25 9.88 5.80
CA PRO A 342 -5.19 8.59 5.13
C PRO A 342 -6.31 7.66 5.61
N ALA A 343 -6.93 6.96 4.67
CA ALA A 343 -7.78 5.83 5.01
C ALA A 343 -6.94 4.70 5.61
N MET A 344 -7.57 3.84 6.42
CA MET A 344 -6.92 2.69 7.04
C MET A 344 -7.90 1.53 7.03
N ARG A 345 -7.38 0.31 6.89
CA ARG A 345 -8.15 -0.93 7.02
C ARG A 345 -8.07 -1.43 8.46
N TRP A 346 -9.17 -2.01 8.95
CA TRP A 346 -9.32 -2.52 10.31
C TRP A 346 -9.83 -3.96 10.28
N ILE A 347 -9.40 -4.80 11.21
CA ILE A 347 -9.75 -6.24 11.19
C ILE A 347 -11.26 -6.51 11.32
N LYS A 348 -12.01 -5.55 11.87
CA LYS A 348 -13.48 -5.63 12.02
C LYS A 348 -14.25 -5.06 10.82
N ALA A 349 -13.57 -4.50 9.83
CA ALA A 349 -14.22 -3.99 8.63
C ALA A 349 -14.55 -5.15 7.67
N ASP A 350 -15.65 -5.00 6.93
CA ASP A 350 -16.01 -5.93 5.84
C ASP A 350 -14.90 -5.92 4.78
N PRO A 351 -14.25 -7.06 4.46
CA PRO A 351 -13.26 -7.13 3.39
C PRO A 351 -13.96 -6.94 2.05
N LYS A 352 -13.92 -5.72 1.53
CA LYS A 352 -14.44 -5.39 0.20
C LYS A 352 -13.32 -5.46 -0.83
N ALA A 353 -13.62 -6.10 -1.97
CA ALA A 353 -12.83 -5.99 -3.19
C ALA A 353 -12.64 -4.52 -3.60
N MET A 354 -11.52 -4.22 -4.25
CA MET A 354 -11.07 -2.87 -4.53
C MET A 354 -12.11 -2.07 -5.33
N TRP A 355 -12.68 -2.70 -6.36
CA TRP A 355 -13.69 -2.11 -7.25
C TRP A 355 -14.95 -1.64 -6.50
N ARG A 356 -15.30 -2.25 -5.35
CA ARG A 356 -16.47 -1.84 -4.54
C ARG A 356 -16.29 -0.49 -3.86
N ASN A 357 -15.08 0.05 -3.85
CA ASN A 357 -14.73 1.38 -3.34
C ASN A 357 -14.04 2.21 -4.43
N PHE A 358 -14.46 2.08 -5.69
CA PHE A 358 -13.85 2.73 -6.85
C PHE A 358 -13.58 4.22 -6.64
N GLY A 359 -14.57 5.00 -6.19
CA GLY A 359 -14.43 6.43 -5.89
C GLY A 359 -13.46 6.80 -4.75
N SER A 360 -12.91 5.82 -4.02
CA SER A 360 -11.79 6.07 -3.08
C SER A 360 -10.42 6.12 -3.78
N TYR A 361 -10.33 5.58 -4.99
CA TYR A 361 -9.09 5.48 -5.77
C TYR A 361 -9.08 6.42 -6.98
N VAL A 362 -10.23 6.84 -7.49
CA VAL A 362 -10.35 7.64 -8.71
C VAL A 362 -11.29 8.80 -8.45
N LYS A 363 -11.00 9.97 -9.04
CA LYS A 363 -11.92 11.11 -9.04
C LYS A 363 -13.18 10.78 -9.85
N VAL A 364 -14.33 10.66 -9.21
CA VAL A 364 -15.62 10.25 -9.82
C VAL A 364 -16.54 11.43 -10.13
N ASN A 365 -16.28 12.61 -9.54
CA ASN A 365 -16.95 13.86 -9.89
C ASN A 365 -15.98 14.78 -10.64
N SER A 366 -16.36 15.27 -11.83
CA SER A 366 -15.51 16.14 -12.64
C SER A 366 -15.26 17.52 -12.00
N ASP A 367 -16.17 17.99 -11.15
CA ASP A 367 -16.22 19.33 -10.55
C ASP A 367 -15.86 19.38 -9.04
N GLY A 368 -15.59 18.24 -8.41
CA GLY A 368 -15.39 18.12 -6.97
C GLY A 368 -13.95 18.24 -6.46
N ALA A 369 -13.80 18.70 -5.21
CA ALA A 369 -12.58 18.59 -4.40
C ALA A 369 -12.47 17.17 -3.80
N GLU A 370 -12.27 16.19 -4.67
CA GLU A 370 -12.02 14.80 -4.27
C GLU A 370 -10.53 14.55 -4.09
N TYR A 371 -10.19 13.79 -3.04
CA TYR A 371 -8.81 13.45 -2.71
C TYR A 371 -8.49 12.07 -3.29
N GLU A 372 -8.10 12.05 -4.56
CA GLU A 372 -7.55 10.84 -5.18
C GLU A 372 -6.14 10.55 -4.66
N PRO A 373 -5.67 9.29 -4.70
CA PRO A 373 -4.29 8.95 -4.41
C PRO A 373 -3.33 9.70 -5.33
N GLY A 374 -2.24 10.25 -4.80
CA GLY A 374 -1.26 10.99 -5.59
C GLY A 374 -0.63 10.17 -6.72
N ILE A 375 -0.55 8.84 -6.57
CA ILE A 375 -0.11 7.94 -7.64
C ILE A 375 -1.08 7.95 -8.83
N VAL A 376 -2.38 8.08 -8.58
CA VAL A 376 -3.41 8.15 -9.63
C VAL A 376 -3.34 9.51 -10.33
N THR A 377 -3.11 10.59 -9.58
CA THR A 377 -2.80 11.92 -10.14
C THR A 377 -1.55 11.90 -11.00
N TRP A 378 -0.49 11.22 -10.56
CA TRP A 378 0.74 11.05 -11.32
C TRP A 378 0.53 10.31 -12.65
N LEU A 379 -0.18 9.18 -12.63
CA LEU A 379 -0.51 8.43 -13.85
C LEU A 379 -1.39 9.24 -14.81
N ARG A 380 -2.34 10.02 -14.29
CA ARG A 380 -3.15 10.98 -15.07
C ARG A 380 -2.26 12.02 -15.75
N LYS A 381 -1.28 12.59 -15.04
CA LYS A 381 -0.28 13.51 -15.62
C LYS A 381 0.52 12.85 -16.73
N LEU A 382 0.96 11.60 -16.57
CA LEU A 382 1.66 10.86 -17.63
C LEU A 382 0.78 10.67 -18.88
N LYS A 383 -0.51 10.40 -18.72
CA LYS A 383 -1.47 10.36 -19.85
C LYS A 383 -1.61 11.73 -20.50
N ALA A 384 -1.80 12.80 -19.73
CA ALA A 384 -1.95 14.16 -20.24
C ALA A 384 -0.75 14.63 -21.10
N HIS A 385 0.46 14.17 -20.76
CA HIS A 385 1.68 14.44 -21.51
C HIS A 385 1.95 13.46 -22.66
N GLY A 386 0.99 12.60 -23.01
CA GLY A 386 1.09 11.64 -24.11
C GLY A 386 2.04 10.46 -23.86
N VAL A 387 2.40 10.22 -22.59
CA VAL A 387 3.40 9.21 -22.20
C VAL A 387 2.76 7.86 -21.87
N LEU A 388 1.54 7.92 -21.33
CA LEU A 388 0.69 6.76 -21.06
C LEU A 388 -0.39 6.66 -22.16
N PRO A 389 -0.31 5.67 -23.07
CA PRO A 389 -1.30 5.49 -24.13
C PRO A 389 -2.72 5.27 -23.59
N LEU A 390 -3.75 5.66 -24.34
CA LEU A 390 -5.16 5.49 -23.93
C LEU A 390 -5.55 4.02 -23.72
N ASP A 391 -4.99 3.12 -24.50
CA ASP A 391 -5.25 1.68 -24.45
C ASP A 391 -4.40 0.95 -23.40
N TYR A 392 -3.47 1.65 -22.74
CA TYR A 392 -2.63 1.10 -21.68
C TYR A 392 -3.48 0.56 -20.54
N MET A 393 -3.30 -0.71 -20.20
CA MET A 393 -3.97 -1.31 -19.04
C MET A 393 -3.27 -0.85 -17.77
N VAL A 394 -3.95 -0.05 -16.95
CA VAL A 394 -3.46 0.37 -15.64
C VAL A 394 -3.87 -0.69 -14.62
N HIS A 395 -2.87 -1.30 -13.97
CA HIS A 395 -3.10 -2.25 -12.88
C HIS A 395 -2.89 -1.49 -11.57
N LEU A 396 -3.97 -1.10 -10.91
CA LEU A 396 -3.89 -0.48 -9.58
C LEU A 396 -3.98 -1.58 -8.53
N THR A 397 -3.01 -1.63 -7.64
CA THR A 397 -2.87 -2.67 -6.63
C THR A 397 -2.84 -2.05 -5.24
N ALA A 398 -3.56 -2.66 -4.30
CA ALA A 398 -3.62 -2.25 -2.90
C ALA A 398 -3.09 -3.39 -2.02
N ALA A 399 -2.05 -3.11 -1.22
CA ALA A 399 -1.47 -4.10 -0.32
C ALA A 399 -0.93 -3.49 0.97
N GLY A 400 -0.96 -4.23 2.06
CA GLY A 400 -0.44 -3.78 3.34
C GLY A 400 -0.91 -4.63 4.51
N LEU A 401 -0.78 -4.08 5.72
CA LEU A 401 -1.19 -4.75 6.96
C LEU A 401 -2.38 -4.03 7.60
N ILE A 402 -3.33 -4.82 8.08
CA ILE A 402 -4.53 -4.39 8.77
C ILE A 402 -4.26 -4.30 10.28
N SER A 403 -4.81 -3.28 10.94
CA SER A 403 -4.72 -3.15 12.39
C SER A 403 -5.61 -4.14 13.14
N ASP A 404 -5.10 -4.67 14.26
CA ASP A 404 -5.84 -5.45 15.27
C ASP A 404 -7.02 -4.69 15.91
N GLY A 405 -7.14 -3.39 15.68
CA GLY A 405 -8.18 -2.53 16.24
C GLY A 405 -7.97 -2.21 17.72
N ASN A 406 -6.84 -2.59 18.32
CA ASN A 406 -6.47 -2.23 19.68
C ASN A 406 -5.66 -0.93 19.67
N ALA A 407 -6.25 0.13 20.23
CA ALA A 407 -5.63 1.46 20.25
C ALA A 407 -4.28 1.51 21.01
N THR A 408 -3.99 0.54 21.89
CA THR A 408 -2.80 0.53 22.75
C THR A 408 -1.61 -0.19 22.10
N SER A 409 -1.83 -1.36 21.50
CA SER A 409 -0.78 -2.13 20.80
C SER A 409 -0.60 -1.67 19.36
N GLN A 410 -1.72 -1.43 18.68
CA GLN A 410 -1.79 -1.23 17.24
C GLN A 410 -0.94 -2.28 16.52
N SER A 411 -1.11 -3.57 16.85
CA SER A 411 -0.30 -4.61 16.22
C SER A 411 -0.87 -4.98 14.84
N PRO A 412 -0.01 -5.17 13.82
CA PRO A 412 -0.43 -5.73 12.55
C PRO A 412 -1.10 -7.10 12.74
N ALA A 413 -2.33 -7.26 12.25
CA ALA A 413 -3.14 -8.45 12.49
C ALA A 413 -3.24 -9.37 11.27
N ALA A 414 -3.38 -8.81 10.07
CA ALA A 414 -3.54 -9.57 8.84
C ALA A 414 -2.98 -8.78 7.65
N GLU A 415 -2.56 -9.50 6.61
CA GLU A 415 -2.24 -8.91 5.32
C GLU A 415 -3.50 -8.71 4.48
N PHE A 416 -3.50 -7.66 3.66
CA PHE A 416 -4.44 -7.52 2.55
C PHE A 416 -3.68 -7.35 1.24
N TYR A 417 -4.27 -7.87 0.18
CA TYR A 417 -3.87 -7.68 -1.21
C TYR A 417 -5.14 -7.64 -2.05
N ASP A 418 -5.21 -6.72 -3.00
CA ASP A 418 -6.37 -6.47 -3.85
C ASP A 418 -5.89 -5.71 -5.09
N ASN A 419 -6.60 -5.82 -6.21
CA ASN A 419 -6.23 -5.10 -7.43
C ASN A 419 -7.46 -4.77 -8.29
N MET A 420 -7.26 -3.89 -9.27
CA MET A 420 -8.21 -3.66 -10.34
C MET A 420 -7.46 -3.21 -11.61
N GLU A 421 -7.94 -3.67 -12.76
CA GLU A 421 -7.36 -3.38 -14.07
C GLU A 421 -8.32 -2.52 -14.90
N ILE A 422 -7.84 -1.37 -15.38
CA ILE A 422 -8.65 -0.41 -16.13
C ILE A 422 -7.79 0.29 -17.17
N ARG A 423 -8.30 0.49 -18.39
CA ARG A 423 -7.56 1.23 -19.42
C ARG A 423 -7.38 2.69 -19.01
N ALA A 424 -6.20 3.25 -19.30
CA ALA A 424 -5.85 4.64 -19.00
C ALA A 424 -6.86 5.64 -19.61
N GLY A 425 -7.35 5.38 -20.82
CA GLY A 425 -8.36 6.20 -21.48
C GLY A 425 -9.73 6.18 -20.80
N VAL A 426 -10.01 5.16 -19.99
CA VAL A 426 -11.27 5.01 -19.23
C VAL A 426 -11.12 5.59 -17.82
N ILE A 427 -10.09 5.18 -17.08
CA ILE A 427 -9.88 5.61 -15.69
C ILE A 427 -9.54 7.12 -15.57
N PHE A 428 -8.91 7.67 -16.60
CA PHE A 428 -8.54 9.08 -16.70
C PHE A 428 -9.32 9.76 -17.82
N ASP A 429 -10.55 9.34 -18.09
CA ASP A 429 -11.44 10.10 -18.96
C ASP A 429 -11.57 11.54 -18.43
N GLU A 430 -11.65 12.51 -19.33
CA GLU A 430 -11.76 13.94 -19.01
C GLU A 430 -12.97 14.57 -19.70
N ASP A 431 -13.87 13.75 -20.25
CA ASP A 431 -15.11 14.25 -20.84
C ASP A 431 -15.89 15.11 -19.82
N PRO A 432 -16.15 16.39 -20.13
CA PRO A 432 -16.84 17.28 -19.22
C PRO A 432 -18.32 16.91 -19.07
N GLU A 433 -18.90 16.19 -20.02
CA GLU A 433 -20.28 15.73 -19.94
C GLU A 433 -20.38 14.50 -19.04
N ALA A 434 -21.06 14.63 -17.90
CA ALA A 434 -21.23 13.54 -16.93
C ALA A 434 -21.81 12.24 -17.56
N ALA A 435 -22.60 12.36 -18.63
CA ALA A 435 -23.14 11.21 -19.35
C ALA A 435 -22.06 10.37 -20.04
N SER A 436 -20.95 11.00 -20.44
CA SER A 436 -19.83 10.40 -21.17
C SER A 436 -18.61 10.15 -20.28
N TYR A 437 -18.51 10.85 -19.13
CA TYR A 437 -17.43 10.74 -18.15
C TYR A 437 -17.36 9.36 -17.46
N TRP A 438 -16.47 8.49 -17.95
CA TRP A 438 -16.38 7.10 -17.46
C TRP A 438 -16.26 6.92 -15.94
N PRO A 439 -15.39 7.64 -15.20
CA PRO A 439 -15.25 7.41 -13.76
C PRO A 439 -16.55 7.60 -12.97
N GLY A 440 -17.33 8.64 -13.29
CA GLY A 440 -18.64 8.86 -12.68
C GLY A 440 -19.63 7.75 -13.05
N ARG A 441 -19.67 7.35 -14.32
CA ARG A 441 -20.54 6.26 -14.80
C ARG A 441 -20.18 4.91 -14.18
N ILE A 442 -18.91 4.63 -13.91
CA ILE A 442 -18.44 3.42 -13.24
C ILE A 442 -18.87 3.43 -11.77
N GLU A 443 -18.73 4.56 -11.06
CA GLU A 443 -19.18 4.68 -9.67
C GLU A 443 -20.70 4.45 -9.55
N ASP A 444 -21.51 4.97 -10.48
CA ASP A 444 -22.95 4.70 -10.54
C ASP A 444 -23.25 3.20 -10.68
N VAL A 445 -22.45 2.49 -11.48
CA VAL A 445 -22.57 1.04 -11.66
C VAL A 445 -22.16 0.28 -10.38
N VAL A 446 -21.09 0.72 -9.71
CA VAL A 446 -20.66 0.18 -8.41
C VAL A 446 -21.76 0.36 -7.37
N GLU A 447 -22.36 1.56 -7.27
CA GLU A 447 -23.48 1.83 -6.38
C GLU A 447 -24.71 0.96 -6.70
N PHE A 448 -25.06 0.84 -7.98
CA PHE A 448 -26.17 0.01 -8.44
C PHE A 448 -25.97 -1.45 -8.04
N THR A 449 -24.75 -1.95 -8.21
CA THR A 449 -24.34 -3.30 -7.82
C THR A 449 -24.46 -3.51 -6.32
N GLN A 450 -24.00 -2.54 -5.51
CA GLN A 450 -24.13 -2.60 -4.05
C GLN A 450 -25.59 -2.49 -3.57
N LYS A 451 -26.45 -1.74 -4.27
CA LYS A 451 -27.91 -1.71 -4.02
C LYS A 451 -28.54 -3.07 -4.28
N ALA A 452 -28.16 -3.77 -5.36
CA ALA A 452 -28.62 -5.14 -5.63
C ALA A 452 -28.14 -6.13 -4.55
N GLY A 453 -26.88 -6.04 -4.14
CA GLY A 453 -26.33 -6.82 -3.02
C GLY A 453 -27.06 -6.58 -1.70
N SER A 454 -27.46 -5.33 -1.42
CA SER A 454 -28.24 -4.97 -0.23
C SER A 454 -29.65 -5.56 -0.25
N ILE A 455 -30.29 -5.62 -1.42
CA ILE A 455 -31.58 -6.30 -1.60
C ILE A 455 -31.44 -7.80 -1.31
N TYR A 456 -30.37 -8.43 -1.79
CA TYR A 456 -30.08 -9.84 -1.52
C TYR A 456 -29.74 -10.10 -0.05
N TRP A 457 -28.97 -9.23 0.60
CA TRP A 457 -28.71 -9.30 2.04
C TRP A 457 -30.02 -9.25 2.84
N GLY A 458 -30.93 -8.33 2.49
CA GLY A 458 -32.25 -8.23 3.12
C GLY A 458 -33.12 -9.48 2.91
N PHE A 459 -32.99 -10.12 1.75
CA PHE A 459 -33.62 -11.41 1.47
C PHE A 459 -33.08 -12.52 2.37
N ALA A 460 -31.75 -12.66 2.46
CA ALA A 460 -31.10 -13.68 3.31
C ALA A 460 -31.43 -13.47 4.80
N ARG A 461 -31.46 -12.22 5.27
CA ARG A 461 -31.84 -11.89 6.64
C ARG A 461 -33.27 -12.33 6.96
N ARG A 462 -34.23 -12.06 6.07
CA ARG A 462 -35.63 -12.49 6.27
C ARG A 462 -35.77 -14.01 6.30
N ILE A 463 -34.96 -14.74 5.56
CA ILE A 463 -34.90 -16.21 5.64
C ILE A 463 -34.37 -16.65 7.01
N ALA A 464 -33.32 -16.02 7.54
CA ALA A 464 -32.81 -16.32 8.87
C ALA A 464 -33.85 -16.04 9.97
N GLU A 465 -34.57 -14.92 9.88
CA GLU A 465 -35.67 -14.57 10.80
C GLU A 465 -36.82 -15.59 10.72
N LEU A 466 -37.18 -16.03 9.51
CA LEU A 466 -38.16 -17.10 9.31
C LEU A 466 -37.72 -18.40 10.00
N ARG A 467 -36.44 -18.74 9.92
CA ARG A 467 -35.82 -19.90 10.58
C ARG A 467 -35.65 -19.74 12.09
N GLY A 468 -35.80 -18.53 12.63
CA GLY A 468 -35.56 -18.25 14.05
C GLY A 468 -34.07 -18.27 14.42
N ILE A 469 -33.20 -17.90 13.48
CA ILE A 469 -31.76 -17.75 13.74
C ILE A 469 -31.53 -16.40 14.43
N ASP A 470 -31.05 -16.42 15.67
CA ASP A 470 -30.79 -15.20 16.46
C ASP A 470 -29.72 -14.29 15.82
N THR A 471 -28.73 -14.89 15.14
CA THR A 471 -27.65 -14.21 14.39
C THR A 471 -28.04 -13.96 12.92
N SER A 472 -29.22 -13.39 12.71
CA SER A 472 -29.78 -13.15 11.37
C SER A 472 -28.94 -12.22 10.50
N SER A 473 -28.21 -11.27 11.10
CA SER A 473 -27.36 -10.34 10.38
C SER A 473 -26.06 -10.99 9.92
N GLU A 474 -25.44 -11.81 10.76
CA GLU A 474 -24.25 -12.59 10.43
C GLU A 474 -24.55 -13.62 9.34
N PHE A 475 -25.70 -14.29 9.43
CA PHE A 475 -26.19 -15.17 8.37
C PHE A 475 -26.32 -14.41 7.04
N ALA A 476 -26.99 -13.25 7.06
CA ALA A 476 -27.18 -12.45 5.86
C ALA A 476 -25.86 -11.93 5.27
N SER A 477 -24.92 -11.51 6.12
CA SER A 477 -23.59 -11.05 5.70
C SER A 477 -22.76 -12.18 5.11
N HIS A 478 -22.84 -13.40 5.65
CA HIS A 478 -22.20 -14.57 5.05
C HIS A 478 -22.72 -14.83 3.63
N TRP A 479 -24.05 -14.87 3.44
CA TRP A 479 -24.62 -15.06 2.11
C TRP A 479 -24.31 -13.90 1.16
N ALA A 480 -24.36 -12.65 1.62
CA ALA A 480 -23.96 -11.51 0.80
C ALA A 480 -22.48 -11.59 0.39
N GLY A 481 -21.60 -12.09 1.27
CA GLY A 481 -20.21 -12.41 0.94
C GLY A 481 -20.11 -13.37 -0.23
N THR A 482 -20.83 -14.50 -0.19
CA THR A 482 -20.85 -15.47 -1.30
C THR A 482 -21.40 -14.90 -2.61
N LEU A 483 -22.32 -13.92 -2.54
CA LEU A 483 -22.77 -13.21 -3.74
C LEU A 483 -21.64 -12.33 -4.30
N TYR A 484 -20.93 -11.57 -3.47
CA TYR A 484 -19.83 -10.73 -3.93
C TYR A 484 -18.65 -11.55 -4.48
N GLU A 485 -18.34 -12.71 -3.89
CA GLU A 485 -17.35 -13.65 -4.45
C GLU A 485 -17.70 -14.04 -5.90
N ARG A 486 -18.99 -14.26 -6.20
CA ARG A 486 -19.48 -14.55 -7.57
C ARG A 486 -19.50 -13.33 -8.48
N LEU A 487 -19.49 -12.12 -7.93
CA LEU A 487 -19.53 -10.88 -8.71
C LEU A 487 -18.14 -10.36 -9.08
N ASN A 488 -17.08 -10.74 -8.34
CA ASN A 488 -15.73 -10.19 -8.53
C ASN A 488 -15.21 -10.40 -9.97
N GLU A 489 -15.06 -11.66 -10.41
CA GLU A 489 -14.51 -11.97 -11.73
C GLU A 489 -15.34 -11.35 -12.88
N PRO A 490 -16.69 -11.46 -12.91
CA PRO A 490 -17.48 -10.78 -13.94
C PRO A 490 -17.37 -9.25 -13.92
N PHE A 491 -17.32 -8.63 -12.73
CA PHE A 491 -17.19 -7.17 -12.62
C PHE A 491 -15.82 -6.71 -13.12
N GLU A 492 -14.75 -7.40 -12.74
CA GLU A 492 -13.38 -7.10 -13.17
C GLU A 492 -13.21 -7.31 -14.69
N ALA A 493 -13.82 -8.35 -15.25
CA ALA A 493 -13.85 -8.58 -16.69
C ALA A 493 -14.62 -7.47 -17.44
N TRP A 494 -15.75 -7.03 -16.90
CA TRP A 494 -16.48 -5.88 -17.45
C TRP A 494 -15.64 -4.61 -17.39
N LEU A 495 -15.04 -4.29 -16.24
CA LEU A 495 -14.28 -3.07 -15.99
C LEU A 495 -13.02 -2.97 -16.87
N SER A 496 -12.24 -4.05 -16.98
CA SER A 496 -11.05 -4.12 -17.83
C SER A 496 -11.39 -4.15 -19.33
N GLY A 497 -12.60 -4.59 -19.67
CA GLY A 497 -13.12 -4.61 -21.04
C GLY A 497 -13.50 -3.24 -21.61
N LEU A 498 -13.79 -2.26 -20.75
CA LEU A 498 -14.23 -0.93 -21.17
C LEU A 498 -13.17 -0.21 -22.03
N THR A 499 -13.64 0.53 -23.03
CA THR A 499 -12.79 1.38 -23.88
C THR A 499 -13.33 2.81 -23.97
N ASN A 500 -12.50 3.76 -24.40
CA ASN A 500 -12.92 5.16 -24.44
C ASN A 500 -13.80 5.50 -25.66
N ASP A 501 -13.77 4.68 -26.71
CA ASP A 501 -14.49 4.88 -27.98
C ASP A 501 -15.89 4.24 -28.01
N GLU A 502 -16.25 3.44 -27.01
CA GLU A 502 -17.56 2.81 -26.88
C GLU A 502 -18.65 3.75 -26.32
N GLU A 503 -19.90 3.55 -26.74
CA GLU A 503 -21.05 4.17 -26.06
C GLU A 503 -21.21 3.59 -24.63
N ARG A 504 -21.38 4.47 -23.64
CA ARG A 504 -21.38 4.08 -22.22
C ARG A 504 -22.60 3.23 -21.85
N ASP A 505 -23.78 3.63 -22.32
CA ASP A 505 -25.05 3.02 -21.92
C ASP A 505 -25.19 1.54 -22.33
N PRO A 506 -24.83 1.13 -23.56
CA PRO A 506 -24.81 -0.29 -23.93
C PRO A 506 -23.90 -1.15 -23.05
N GLU A 507 -22.67 -0.71 -22.76
CA GLU A 507 -21.73 -1.46 -21.93
C GLU A 507 -22.20 -1.56 -20.48
N ILE A 508 -22.75 -0.48 -19.93
CA ILE A 508 -23.38 -0.48 -18.59
C ILE A 508 -24.58 -1.42 -18.54
N LYS A 509 -25.37 -1.48 -19.61
CA LYS A 509 -26.52 -2.39 -19.69
C LYS A 509 -26.08 -3.85 -19.69
N LYS A 510 -25.00 -4.22 -20.40
CA LYS A 510 -24.45 -5.58 -20.36
C LYS A 510 -24.16 -6.03 -18.93
N TRP A 511 -23.46 -5.20 -18.16
CA TRP A 511 -23.20 -5.49 -16.75
C TRP A 511 -24.49 -5.60 -15.93
N LYS A 512 -25.42 -4.66 -16.08
CA LYS A 512 -26.70 -4.70 -15.34
C LYS A 512 -27.48 -5.99 -15.65
N ASP A 513 -27.54 -6.42 -16.90
CA ASP A 513 -28.24 -7.65 -17.28
C ASP A 513 -27.55 -8.88 -16.67
N GLU A 514 -26.23 -8.94 -16.67
CA GLU A 514 -25.44 -10.01 -16.04
C GLU A 514 -25.60 -10.04 -14.50
N LEU A 515 -25.46 -8.90 -13.83
CA LEU A 515 -25.71 -8.72 -12.40
C LEU A 515 -27.10 -9.25 -12.01
N LYS A 516 -28.13 -8.97 -12.82
CA LYS A 516 -29.48 -9.44 -12.55
C LYS A 516 -29.55 -10.96 -12.53
N GLN A 517 -28.90 -11.63 -13.49
CA GLN A 517 -28.86 -13.09 -13.55
C GLN A 517 -28.14 -13.67 -12.33
N ILE A 518 -26.96 -13.12 -11.99
CA ILE A 518 -26.17 -13.59 -10.85
C ILE A 518 -26.94 -13.45 -9.53
N VAL A 519 -27.60 -12.31 -9.31
CA VAL A 519 -28.37 -12.06 -8.07
C VAL A 519 -29.61 -12.93 -7.99
N LEU A 520 -30.32 -13.16 -9.12
CA LEU A 520 -31.46 -14.09 -9.15
C LEU A 520 -31.02 -15.53 -8.89
N GLN A 521 -29.91 -15.97 -9.48
CA GLN A 521 -29.36 -17.30 -9.26
C GLN A 521 -28.93 -17.50 -7.80
N ALA A 522 -28.26 -16.52 -7.19
CA ALA A 522 -27.94 -16.56 -5.76
C ALA A 522 -29.20 -16.65 -4.90
N GLY A 523 -30.26 -15.93 -5.29
CA GLY A 523 -31.58 -16.03 -4.68
C GLY A 523 -32.14 -17.46 -4.74
N ASP A 524 -32.09 -18.09 -5.91
CA ASP A 524 -32.60 -19.44 -6.13
C ASP A 524 -31.76 -20.51 -5.42
N ASP A 525 -30.44 -20.32 -5.33
CA ASP A 525 -29.55 -21.19 -4.54
C ASP A 525 -29.88 -21.16 -3.04
N LEU A 526 -30.12 -19.97 -2.49
CA LEU A 526 -30.54 -19.84 -1.10
C LEU A 526 -31.91 -20.51 -0.88
N MET A 527 -32.84 -20.39 -1.84
CA MET A 527 -34.12 -21.09 -1.81
C MET A 527 -33.98 -22.60 -1.87
N ALA A 528 -32.96 -23.14 -2.55
CA ALA A 528 -32.71 -24.58 -2.59
C ALA A 528 -32.35 -25.15 -1.21
N THR A 529 -31.96 -24.31 -0.25
CA THR A 529 -31.73 -24.71 1.16
C THR A 529 -33.01 -24.79 2.00
N ALA A 530 -34.19 -24.58 1.41
CA ALA A 530 -35.45 -24.52 2.12
C ALA A 530 -35.77 -25.81 2.90
N THR A 531 -36.28 -25.63 4.12
CA THR A 531 -36.79 -26.73 4.94
C THR A 531 -38.32 -26.82 4.85
N PRO A 532 -38.94 -27.96 5.23
CA PRO A 532 -40.41 -28.04 5.34
C PRO A 532 -41.02 -26.98 6.27
N SER A 533 -40.28 -26.54 7.29
CA SER A 533 -40.67 -25.45 8.19
C SER A 533 -40.73 -24.10 7.44
N ASP A 534 -39.75 -23.84 6.58
CA ASP A 534 -39.69 -22.61 5.77
C ASP A 534 -40.86 -22.53 4.78
N ILE A 535 -41.29 -23.69 4.26
CA ILE A 535 -42.44 -23.83 3.34
C ILE A 535 -43.77 -23.62 4.09
N LYS A 536 -43.92 -24.23 5.27
CA LYS A 536 -45.12 -24.06 6.11
C LYS A 536 -45.27 -22.61 6.59
N GLY A 537 -44.15 -21.97 6.92
CA GLY A 537 -44.11 -20.59 7.36
C GLY A 537 -44.62 -20.36 8.78
N LYS A 538 -44.62 -19.09 9.20
CA LYS A 538 -45.15 -18.60 10.48
C LYS A 538 -46.37 -17.72 10.22
N ALA A 539 -47.33 -17.72 11.14
CA ALA A 539 -48.44 -16.77 11.10
C ALA A 539 -47.89 -15.37 11.39
N GLY A 540 -48.02 -14.44 10.43
CA GLY A 540 -47.77 -13.01 10.64
C GLY A 540 -49.05 -12.24 10.92
N ASP A 541 -48.93 -10.92 11.13
CA ASP A 541 -50.04 -10.05 11.56
C ASP A 541 -51.26 -10.07 10.61
N ASP A 542 -51.05 -10.23 9.29
CA ASP A 542 -52.13 -10.26 8.28
C ASP A 542 -52.05 -11.40 7.24
N GLN A 543 -50.92 -12.11 7.10
CA GLN A 543 -50.74 -13.25 6.17
C GLN A 543 -49.69 -14.25 6.69
N ILE A 544 -49.72 -15.50 6.19
CA ILE A 544 -48.66 -16.49 6.44
C ILE A 544 -47.36 -16.00 5.79
N GLN A 545 -46.33 -15.76 6.59
CA GLN A 545 -44.98 -15.52 6.09
C GLN A 545 -44.28 -16.86 5.91
N ASN A 546 -44.04 -17.22 4.65
CA ASN A 546 -43.25 -18.39 4.28
C ASN A 546 -42.16 -18.01 3.28
N ILE A 547 -41.30 -18.96 2.97
CA ILE A 547 -40.14 -18.71 2.12
C ILE A 547 -40.52 -18.18 0.72
N PHE A 548 -41.67 -18.56 0.17
CA PHE A 548 -42.15 -18.07 -1.14
C PHE A 548 -42.58 -16.59 -1.08
N THR A 549 -43.22 -16.15 0.01
CA THR A 549 -43.56 -14.73 0.19
C THR A 549 -42.32 -13.85 0.34
N VAL A 550 -41.27 -14.38 0.99
CA VAL A 550 -39.97 -13.71 1.14
C VAL A 550 -39.26 -13.63 -0.22
N GLN A 551 -39.21 -14.72 -1.00
CA GLN A 551 -38.65 -14.75 -2.36
C GLN A 551 -39.39 -13.80 -3.31
N ARG A 552 -40.72 -13.74 -3.23
CA ARG A 552 -41.52 -12.80 -4.03
C ARG A 552 -41.14 -11.35 -3.71
N SER A 553 -40.99 -11.02 -2.43
CA SER A 553 -40.59 -9.68 -1.99
C SER A 553 -39.20 -9.31 -2.50
N PHE A 554 -38.26 -10.26 -2.47
CA PHE A 554 -36.93 -10.13 -3.06
C PHE A 554 -36.98 -9.83 -4.56
N ARG A 555 -37.69 -10.65 -5.35
CA ARG A 555 -37.83 -10.45 -6.80
C ARG A 555 -38.53 -9.13 -7.14
N ILE A 556 -39.50 -8.69 -6.34
CA ILE A 556 -40.13 -7.38 -6.50
C ILE A 556 -39.12 -6.26 -6.21
N GLY A 557 -38.35 -6.35 -5.12
CA GLY A 557 -37.32 -5.38 -4.77
C GLY A 557 -36.28 -5.23 -5.87
N LEU A 558 -35.77 -6.35 -6.38
CA LEU A 558 -34.82 -6.36 -7.49
C LEU A 558 -35.44 -5.74 -8.74
N ASN A 559 -36.66 -6.14 -9.15
CA ASN A 559 -37.30 -5.54 -10.32
C ASN A 559 -37.59 -4.04 -10.17
N LYS A 560 -37.82 -3.53 -8.95
CA LYS A 560 -37.96 -2.09 -8.71
C LYS A 560 -36.65 -1.35 -8.95
N LEU A 561 -35.52 -1.90 -8.49
CA LEU A 561 -34.20 -1.32 -8.74
C LEU A 561 -33.95 -1.13 -10.25
N TYR A 562 -34.33 -2.11 -11.08
CA TYR A 562 -34.17 -2.08 -12.55
C TYR A 562 -35.25 -1.27 -13.30
N LYS A 563 -36.25 -0.70 -12.60
CA LYS A 563 -37.28 0.16 -13.21
C LYS A 563 -37.07 1.65 -12.94
N THR A 564 -36.22 1.97 -11.96
CA THR A 564 -36.01 3.34 -11.47
C THR A 564 -34.81 4.01 -12.13
N ASN A 565 -34.04 3.23 -12.91
CA ASN A 565 -32.89 3.58 -13.74
C ASN A 565 -33.07 2.91 -15.11
#